data_AF-A0AAN4F0R2-F1
#
_entry.id   AF-A0AAN4F0R2-F1
#
_cell.length_a   1.000
_cell.length_b   1.000
_cell.length_c   1.000
_cell.angle_alpha   90.00
_cell.angle_beta   90.00
_cell.angle_gamma   90.00
#
_symmetry.space_group_name_H-M   'P 1'
#
loop_
_entity.id
_entity.type
_entity.pdbx_description
1 polymer ?
#
loop_
_entity_poly.entity_id
_entity_poly.type
_entity_poly.pdbx_seq_one_letter_code
_entity_poly.pdbx_strand_id
1 'polypeptide(L)' 'MTPSLLSLLRSGKHSIRDMAKILGITRSRVSWFIAELERRKWIEVTRCAIWFHDGTRSNKQNVYRVKL' A
#
# COMPACT_ATOMS: atom_id res chain seq x y z
N MET A 1 11.73 -5.30 17.00
CA MET A 1 11.89 -4.13 16.11
C MET A 1 10.56 -3.88 15.40
N THR A 2 10.05 -2.65 15.40
CA THR A 2 8.89 -2.28 14.58
C THR A 2 9.29 -2.25 13.10
N PRO A 3 8.60 -2.96 12.20
CA PRO A 3 8.94 -2.96 10.78
C PRO A 3 8.70 -1.58 10.17
N SER A 4 9.56 -1.15 9.24
CA SER A 4 9.39 0.12 8.54
C SER A 4 8.37 0.00 7.41
N LEU A 5 7.77 1.12 6.99
CA LEU A 5 6.85 1.14 5.84
C LEU A 5 7.48 0.54 4.58
N LEU A 6 8.76 0.83 4.33
CA LEU A 6 9.48 0.28 3.18
C LEU A 6 9.61 -1.25 3.25
N SER A 7 9.87 -1.81 4.44
CA SER A 7 9.90 -3.26 4.64
C SER A 7 8.53 -3.90 4.34
N LEU A 8 7.45 -3.25 4.79
CA LEU A 8 6.08 -3.70 4.52
C LEU A 8 5.71 -3.57 3.03
N LEU A 9 6.20 -2.55 2.33
CA LEU A 9 6.00 -2.39 0.89
C LEU A 9 6.78 -3.46 0.09
N ARG A 10 8.01 -3.78 0.50
CA ARG A 10 8.82 -4.86 -0.12
C ARG A 10 8.20 -6.24 0.06
N SER A 11 7.49 -6.49 1.16
CA SER A 11 6.83 -7.78 1.35
C SER A 11 5.64 -7.98 0.40
N GLY A 12 5.02 -6.88 -0.07
CA GLY A 12 3.90 -6.91 -1.02
C GLY A 12 2.60 -7.55 -0.48
N LYS A 13 2.59 -7.93 0.80
CA LYS A 13 1.52 -8.73 1.43
C LYS A 13 0.59 -7.94 2.34
N HIS A 14 0.79 -6.63 2.47
CA HIS A 14 0.03 -5.79 3.40
C HIS A 14 -0.84 -4.77 2.68
N SER A 15 -2.10 -4.64 3.11
CA SER A 15 -2.95 -3.54 2.65
C SER A 15 -2.57 -2.25 3.40
N ILE A 16 -3.02 -1.10 2.91
CA ILE A 16 -2.85 0.19 3.62
C ILE A 16 -3.41 0.11 5.04
N ARG A 17 -4.50 -0.64 5.24
CA ARG A 17 -5.11 -0.85 6.56
C ARG A 17 -4.19 -1.67 7.47
N ASP A 18 -3.57 -2.72 6.95
CA ASP A 18 -2.66 -3.56 7.73
C ASP A 18 -1.40 -2.79 8.09
N MET A 19 -0.83 -2.05 7.14
CA MET A 19 0.34 -1.18 7.37
C MET A 19 0.05 -0.14 8.44
N ALA A 20 -1.12 0.50 8.40
CA ALA A 20 -1.54 1.46 9.41
C ALA A 20 -1.59 0.84 10.81
N LYS A 21 -2.13 -0.39 10.93
CA LYS A 21 -2.20 -1.13 12.19
C LYS A 21 -0.82 -1.53 12.70
N ILE A 22 0.06 -2.03 11.84
CA ILE A 22 1.42 -2.46 12.19
C ILE A 22 2.29 -1.27 12.62
N LEU A 23 2.16 -0.13 11.92
CA LEU A 23 2.95 1.07 12.18
C LEU A 23 2.36 1.96 13.29
N GLY A 24 1.15 1.68 13.77
CA GLY A 24 0.46 2.49 14.79
C GLY A 24 0.07 3.88 14.31
N ILE A 25 -0.18 4.06 13.01
CA ILE A 25 -0.53 5.36 12.41
C ILE A 25 -1.85 5.31 11.64
N THR A 26 -2.38 6.46 11.25
CA THR A 26 -3.63 6.53 10.49
C THR A 26 -3.45 6.07 9.03
N ARG A 27 -4.52 5.50 8.45
CA ARG A 27 -4.53 5.08 7.04
C ARG A 27 -4.23 6.23 6.10
N SER A 28 -4.73 7.43 6.39
CA SER A 28 -4.48 8.65 5.60
C SER A 28 -3.00 8.99 5.56
N ARG A 29 -2.29 8.82 6.69
CA ARG A 29 -0.85 9.07 6.78
C ARG A 29 -0.05 8.03 6.00
N VAL A 30 -0.43 6.75 6.07
CA VAL A 30 0.16 5.69 5.22
C VAL A 30 -0.05 6.01 3.73
N SER A 31 -1.28 6.38 3.36
CA SER A 31 -1.62 6.73 1.97
C SER A 31 -0.80 7.91 1.46
N TRP A 32 -0.62 8.95 2.30
CA TRP A 32 0.20 10.11 1.97
C TRP A 32 1.67 9.73 1.77
N PHE A 33 2.25 8.90 2.65
CA PHE A 33 3.61 8.41 2.49
C PHE A 33 3.81 7.61 1.21
N ILE A 34 2.88 6.70 0.89
CA ILE A 34 2.92 5.92 -0.36
C ILE A 34 2.87 6.85 -1.57
N ALA A 35 1.98 7.85 -1.57
CA ALA A 35 1.88 8.82 -2.65
C ALA A 35 3.16 9.65 -2.82
N GLU A 36 3.82 10.04 -1.72
CA GLU A 36 5.08 10.78 -1.78
C GLU A 36 6.24 9.91 -2.30
N LEU A 37 6.29 8.62 -1.93
CA LEU A 37 7.26 7.66 -2.46
C LEU A 37 7.03 7.38 -3.96
N GLU A 38 5.77 7.27 -4.38
CA GLU A 38 5.36 7.12 -5.78
C GLU A 38 5.75 8.37 -6.60
N ARG A 39 5.49 9.57 -6.07
CA ARG A 39 5.89 10.85 -6.69
C ARG A 39 7.39 10.97 -6.91
N ARG A 40 8.19 10.46 -5.96
CA ARG A 40 9.66 10.39 -6.06
C ARG A 40 10.16 9.25 -6.93
N LYS A 41 9.27 8.44 -7.51
CA LYS A 41 9.58 7.25 -8.32
C LYS A 41 10.38 6.17 -7.57
N TRP A 42 10.32 6.17 -6.24
CA TRP A 42 11.00 5.17 -5.40
C TRP A 42 10.21 3.86 -5.33
N ILE A 43 8.90 3.93 -5.52
CA ILE A 43 8.00 2.79 -5.63
C ILE A 43 7.07 2.97 -6.84
N GLU A 44 6.65 1.87 -7.44
CA GLU A 44 5.49 1.83 -8.34
C GLU A 44 4.33 1.15 -7.63
N VAL A 45 3.15 1.77 -7.69
CA VAL A 45 1.93 1.25 -7.07
C VAL A 45 0.98 0.78 -8.16
N THR A 46 0.85 -0.53 -8.34
CA THR A 46 -0.18 -1.11 -9.20
C THR A 46 -1.47 -1.22 -8.39
N ARG A 47 -2.38 -0.28 -8.63
CA ARG A 47 -3.70 -0.26 -7.97
C ARG A 47 -4.60 -1.31 -8.61
N CYS A 48 -4.87 -2.39 -7.88
CA CYS A 48 -5.77 -3.44 -8.35
C CYS A 48 -7.22 -3.13 -7.93
N ALA A 49 -7.96 -2.42 -8.78
CA ALA A 49 -9.41 -2.33 -8.64
C ALA A 49 -10.05 -3.48 -9.43
N ILE A 50 -10.69 -4.43 -8.74
CA ILE A 50 -11.57 -5.41 -9.39
C ILE A 50 -13.00 -4.91 -9.24
N TRP A 51 -13.65 -4.70 -10.37
CA TRP A 51 -15.09 -4.54 -10.46
C TRP A 51 -15.70 -5.92 -10.64
N PHE A 52 -16.47 -6.37 -9.67
CA PHE A 52 -17.27 -7.57 -9.84
C PHE A 52 -18.52 -7.22 -10.66
N HIS A 53 -19.04 -8.21 -11.40
CA HIS A 53 -20.25 -8.04 -12.22
C HIS A 53 -21.50 -7.67 -11.41
N ASP A 54 -21.49 -7.92 -10.09
CA ASP A 54 -22.55 -7.54 -9.15
C ASP A 54 -22.46 -6.08 -8.67
N GLY A 55 -21.52 -5.29 -9.21
CA GLY A 55 -21.30 -3.90 -8.82
C GLY A 55 -20.52 -3.74 -7.52
N THR A 56 -20.14 -4.84 -6.85
CA THR A 56 -19.30 -4.78 -5.66
C THR A 56 -17.83 -4.60 -6.05
N ARG A 57 -17.08 -3.93 -5.19
CA ARG A 57 -15.67 -3.60 -5.43
C ARG A 57 -14.80 -4.48 -4.54
N SER A 58 -14.07 -5.43 -5.12
CA SER A 58 -12.97 -6.06 -4.38
C SER A 58 -11.81 -5.08 -4.34
N ASN A 59 -11.46 -4.64 -3.14
CA ASN A 59 -10.14 -4.07 -2.92
C ASN A 59 -9.13 -5.23 -2.91
N LYS A 60 -8.75 -5.70 -4.11
CA LYS A 60 -7.54 -6.50 -4.22
C LYS A 60 -6.40 -5.68 -3.63
N GLN A 61 -5.50 -6.36 -2.93
CA GLN A 61 -4.32 -5.74 -2.35
C GLN A 61 -3.53 -5.03 -3.46
N ASN A 62 -3.22 -3.75 -3.27
CA ASN A 62 -2.32 -3.04 -4.18
C ASN A 62 -0.98 -3.79 -4.22
N VAL A 63 -0.45 -3.95 -5.43
CA VAL A 63 0.88 -4.52 -5.61
C VAL A 63 1.88 -3.37 -5.63
N TYR A 64 2.94 -3.49 -4.83
CA TYR A 64 3.98 -2.48 -4.72
C TYR A 64 5.28 -3.04 -5.28
N ARG A 65 5.90 -2.31 -6.21
CA ARG A 65 7.26 -2.62 -6.70
C ARG A 65 8.21 -1.54 -6.21
N VAL A 66 9.13 -1.92 -5.33
CA VAL A 66 10.16 -1.01 -4.79
C VAL A 66 11.35 -0.97 -5.75
N LYS A 67 11.81 0.23 -6.11
CA LYS A 67 12.93 0.46 -7.04
C LYS A 67 14.23 0.93 -6.36
N LEU A 68 14.22 1.05 -5.03
CA LEU A 68 15.37 1.41 -4.20
C LEU A 68 16.45 0.33 -4.17
#